data_AF-A0A564Z7B3-F1
#
_entry.id   AF-A0A564Z7B3-F1
#
_cell.length_a   1.000
_cell.length_b   1.000
_cell.length_c   1.000
_cell.angle_alpha   90.00
_cell.angle_beta   90.00
_cell.angle_gamma   90.00
#
_symmetry.space_group_name_H-M   'P 1'
#
loop_
_entity.id
_entity.type
_entity.pdbx_description
1 polymer ?
#
loop_
_entity_poly.entity_id
_entity_poly.type
_entity_poly.pdbx_seq_one_letter_code
_entity_poly.pdbx_strand_id
1 'polypeptide(L)' 'MSVAPSRRTFYKDIQDLYRTIESSTDSQACIEGFESTSVKIALRPKNGINAHAVFYMDVSKTSHFKFNHVKVSFEEIVF' A
#
# COMPACT_ATOMS: atom_id res chain seq x y z
N MET A 1 -29.33 -10.05 8.67
CA MET A 1 -28.70 -8.85 9.26
C MET A 1 -27.29 -8.75 8.71
N SER A 2 -27.00 -7.79 7.83
CA SER A 2 -25.64 -7.56 7.33
C SER A 2 -24.86 -6.81 8.41
N VAL A 3 -23.96 -7.50 9.10
CA VAL A 3 -23.02 -6.86 10.02
C VAL A 3 -22.07 -6.02 9.17
N ALA A 4 -22.17 -4.69 9.30
CA ALA A 4 -21.24 -3.77 8.67
C ALA A 4 -19.79 -4.18 9.02
N PRO A 5 -18.86 -4.24 8.06
CA PRO A 5 -17.45 -4.39 8.35
C PRO A 5 -17.02 -3.29 9.31
N SER A 6 -16.87 -3.62 10.59
CA SER A 6 -16.55 -2.64 11.61
C SER A 6 -15.24 -1.96 11.24
N ARG A 7 -15.18 -0.61 11.21
CA ARG A 7 -13.95 0.19 10.99
C ARG A 7 -12.73 -0.33 11.77
N ARG A 8 -12.98 -1.01 12.90
CA ARG A 8 -12.00 -1.69 13.75
C ARG A 8 -11.15 -2.74 13.00
N THR A 9 -11.72 -3.52 12.08
CA THR A 9 -10.94 -4.48 11.29
C THR A 9 -10.04 -3.76 10.29
N PHE A 10 -10.53 -2.67 9.69
CA PHE A 10 -9.74 -1.87 8.76
C PHE A 10 -8.48 -1.28 9.43
N TYR A 11 -8.60 -0.63 10.59
CA TYR A 11 -7.42 -0.11 11.29
C TYR A 11 -6.42 -1.20 11.68
N LYS A 12 -6.91 -2.39 12.05
CA LYS A 12 -6.03 -3.54 12.32
C LYS A 12 -5.30 -3.99 11.06
N ASP A 13 -6.02 -4.11 9.94
CA ASP A 13 -5.43 -4.50 8.66
C ASP A 13 -4.35 -3.49 8.20
N ILE A 14 -4.56 -2.19 8.46
CA ILE A 14 -3.56 -1.14 8.19
C ILE A 14 -2.33 -1.31 9.08
N GLN A 15 -2.52 -1.58 10.37
CA GLN A 15 -1.40 -1.78 11.30
C GLN A 15 -0.56 -3.03 10.92
N ASP A 16 -1.23 -4.12 10.54
CA ASP A 16 -0.57 -5.33 10.08
C ASP A 16 0.16 -5.10 8.74
N LEU A 17 -0.42 -4.28 7.85
CA LEU A 17 0.22 -3.83 6.61
C LEU A 17 1.49 -3.00 6.88
N TYR A 18 1.46 -2.04 7.80
CA TYR A 18 2.65 -1.26 8.22
C TYR A 18 3.80 -2.18 8.64
N ARG A 19 3.51 -3.14 9.53
CA ARG A 19 4.50 -4.11 10.03
C ARG A 19 5.04 -5.00 8.91
N THR A 20 4.17 -5.42 8.00
CA THR A 20 4.56 -6.24 6.85
C THR A 20 5.50 -5.46 5.93
N ILE A 21 5.18 -4.20 5.62
CA ILE A 21 6.03 -3.34 4.79
C ILE A 21 7.40 -3.14 5.44
N GLU A 22 7.43 -2.76 6.72
CA GLU A 22 8.68 -2.52 7.44
C GLU A 22 9.59 -3.76 7.48
N SER A 23 9.01 -4.93 7.79
CA SER A 23 9.76 -6.19 7.91
C SER A 23 10.18 -6.83 6.58
N SER A 24 9.48 -6.55 5.48
CA SER A 24 9.70 -7.23 4.19
C SER A 24 10.40 -6.39 3.13
N THR A 25 10.49 -5.07 3.30
CA THR A 25 10.99 -4.18 2.23
C THR A 25 12.32 -3.53 2.53
N ASP A 26 12.95 -3.80 3.68
CA ASP A 26 14.22 -3.18 4.08
C ASP A 26 14.14 -1.63 3.99
N SER A 27 13.06 -1.05 4.51
CA SER A 27 12.77 0.40 4.44
C SER A 27 12.63 0.98 3.03
N GLN A 28 12.51 0.15 1.99
CA GLN A 28 12.28 0.64 0.62
C GLN A 28 10.84 1.07 0.41
N ALA A 29 9.87 0.53 1.15
CA ALA A 29 8.48 0.95 1.03
C ALA A 29 7.96 1.58 2.32
N CYS A 30 7.00 2.50 2.17
CA CYS A 30 6.27 3.10 3.27
C CYS A 30 4.83 3.45 2.85
N ILE A 31 3.93 3.58 3.82
CA ILE A 31 2.59 4.11 3.58
C ILE A 31 2.67 5.64 3.64
N GLU A 32 2.28 6.30 2.55
CA GLU A 32 2.24 7.77 2.44
C GLU A 32 0.89 8.34 2.88
N GLY A 33 -0.17 7.53 2.75
CA GLY A 33 -1.51 7.93 3.15
C GLY A 33 -2.51 6.79 3.03
N PHE A 34 -3.65 6.94 3.68
CA PHE A 34 -4.77 6.01 3.51
C PHE A 34 -6.09 6.79 3.57
N GLU A 35 -7.02 6.32 2.78
CA GLU A 35 -8.40 6.77 2.68
C GLU A 35 -9.32 5.75 3.38
N SER A 36 -10.63 5.99 3.36
CA SER A 36 -11.61 5.08 3.95
C SER A 36 -11.57 3.65 3.39
N THR A 37 -11.10 3.45 2.15
CA THR A 37 -11.11 2.15 1.45
C THR A 37 -9.82 1.84 0.68
N SER A 38 -8.83 2.74 0.69
CA SER A 38 -7.58 2.56 -0.04
C SER A 38 -6.36 3.02 0.76
N VAL A 39 -5.19 2.52 0.38
CA VAL A 39 -3.90 2.86 0.96
C VAL A 39 -2.96 3.24 -0.18
N LYS A 40 -2.27 4.37 -0.05
CA LYS A 40 -1.20 4.79 -0.95
C LYS A 40 0.14 4.40 -0.34
N ILE A 41 0.88 3.56 -1.05
CA ILE A 41 2.20 3.07 -0.66
C ILE A 41 3.23 3.65 -1.63
N ALA A 42 4.32 4.20 -1.10
CA ALA A 42 5.49 4.55 -1.90
C ALA A 42 6.53 3.44 -1.79
N LEU A 43 7.17 3.11 -2.91
CA LEU A 43 8.32 2.23 -3.00
C LEU A 43 9.48 3.00 -3.63
N ARG A 44 10.64 2.92 -2.98
CA ARG A 44 11.89 3.63 -3.28
C ARG A 44 13.00 2.58 -3.34
N PRO A 45 13.24 1.97 -4.52
CA PRO A 45 14.30 0.98 -4.67
C PRO A 45 15.65 1.59 -4.27
N LYS A 46 16.47 0.83 -3.53
CA LYS A 46 17.84 1.29 -3.19
C LYS A 46 18.84 1.03 -4.32
N ASN A 47 18.55 0.04 -5.16
CA ASN A 47 19.50 -0.52 -6.13
C ASN A 47 18.83 -0.75 -7.49
N GLY A 48 19.65 -0.90 -8.53
CA GLY A 48 19.21 -1.15 -9.89
C GLY A 48 18.91 0.13 -10.67
N ILE A 49 18.44 -0.03 -11.92
CA ILE A 49 18.20 1.09 -12.84
C ILE A 49 17.20 2.11 -12.28
N ASN A 50 16.29 1.66 -11.41
CA ASN A 50 15.22 2.44 -10.84
C ASN A 50 15.52 3.03 -9.45
N ALA A 51 16.79 3.02 -9.01
CA ALA A 51 17.16 3.51 -7.68
C ALA A 51 16.89 5.01 -7.46
N HIS A 52 16.65 5.76 -8.55
CA HIS A 52 16.29 7.17 -8.52
C HIS A 52 14.78 7.41 -8.47
N ALA A 53 13.96 6.41 -8.76
CA ALA A 53 12.53 6.56 -8.95
C ALA A 53 11.72 6.28 -7.69
N VAL A 54 10.54 6.89 -7.60
CA VAL A 54 9.51 6.58 -6.62
C VAL A 54 8.30 5.97 -7.31
N PHE A 55 7.91 4.79 -6.87
CA PHE A 55 6.76 4.05 -7.37
C PHE A 55 5.61 4.18 -6.39
N TYR A 56 4.43 4.55 -6.85
CA TYR A 56 3.25 4.62 -6.00
C TYR A 56 2.30 3.47 -6.30
N MET A 57 1.78 2.87 -5.24
CA MET A 57 0.80 1.80 -5.30
C MET A 57 -0.44 2.22 -4.52
N ASP A 58 -1.55 2.33 -5.24
CA ASP A 58 -2.88 2.47 -4.64
C ASP A 58 -3.49 1.08 -4.49
N VAL A 59 -3.59 0.66 -3.23
CA VAL A 59 -4.15 -0.64 -2.86
C VAL A 59 -5.55 -0.41 -2.30
N SER A 60 -6.58 -0.88 -3.00
CA SER A 60 -7.98 -0.70 -2.59
C SER A 60 -8.64 -2.00 -2.14
N LYS A 61 -9.49 -1.90 -1.12
CA LYS A 61 -10.40 -3.00 -0.76
C LYS A 61 -11.52 -3.06 -1.79
N THR A 62 -11.62 -4.18 -2.51
CA THR A 62 -12.89 -4.53 -3.15
C THR A 62 -13.82 -5.12 -2.09
N SER A 63 -15.14 -5.15 -2.36
CA SER A 63 -16.25 -5.42 -1.42
C SER A 63 -16.14 -6.68 -0.53
N HIS A 64 -15.12 -7.51 -0.72
CA HIS A 64 -14.83 -8.70 0.07
C HIS A 64 -13.47 -8.61 0.78
N PHE A 65 -13.36 -7.72 1.77
CA PHE A 65 -12.37 -7.72 2.87
C PHE A 65 -10.87 -7.91 2.56
N LYS A 66 -10.47 -8.02 1.30
CA LYS A 66 -9.11 -8.26 0.84
C LYS A 66 -8.73 -7.18 -0.16
N PHE A 67 -7.48 -6.75 -0.06
CA PHE A 67 -6.84 -5.89 -1.04
C PHE A 67 -6.61 -6.71 -2.32
N ASN A 68 -7.55 -6.62 -3.26
CA ASN A 68 -7.53 -7.43 -4.48
C ASN A 68 -7.20 -6.61 -5.74
N HIS A 69 -7.17 -5.28 -5.62
CA HIS A 69 -6.84 -4.41 -6.73
C HIS A 69 -5.66 -3.51 -6.35
N VAL A 70 -4.57 -3.65 -7.10
CA VAL A 70 -3.35 -2.85 -6.96
C VAL A 70 -3.21 -2.04 -8.24
N LYS A 71 -3.30 -0.72 -8.13
CA LYS A 71 -2.94 0.18 -9.22
C LYS A 71 -1.54 0.71 -8.94
N VAL A 72 -0.63 0.55 -9.89
CA VAL A 72 0.74 1.07 -9.81
C VAL A 72 0.85 2.28 -10.72
N SER A 73 1.42 3.38 -10.22
CA SER A 73 1.71 4.60 -10.96
C SER A 73 3.12 5.10 -10.67
N PHE A 74 3.66 5.89 -11.60
CA PHE A 74 5.03 6.40 -11.57
C PHE A 74 4.96 7.93 -11.65
N GLU A 75 5.74 8.63 -10.81
CA GLU A 75 5.88 10.10 -10.91
C GLU A 75 7.00 10.53 -11.84
N GLU A 76 7.99 9.67 -12.11
CA GLU A 76 9.10 9.93 -13.03
C GLU A 76 9.08 9.00 -14.25
N ILE A 77 9.69 9.46 -15.35
CA ILE A 77 9.92 8.61 -16.54
C ILE A 77 10.89 7.51 -16.13
N VAL A 78 10.41 6.27 -16.19
CA VAL A 78 11.24 5.08 -16.01
C VAL A 78 11.90 4.76 -17.36
N PHE A 79 13.23 4.72 -17.39
CA PHE A 79 14.05 4.47 -18.59
C PHE A 79 14.50 3.01 -18.69
#